data_AF-A0A1G5Q0V3-F1
#
_entry.id   AF-A0A1G5Q0V3-F1
#
_cell.length_a   1.000
_cell.length_b   1.000
_cell.length_c   1.000
_cell.angle_alpha   90.00
_cell.angle_beta   90.00
_cell.angle_gamma   90.00
#
_symmetry.space_group_name_H-M   'P 1'
#
loop_
_entity.id
_entity.type
_entity.pdbx_description
1 polymer ?
#
loop_
_entity_poly.entity_id
_entity_poly.type
_entity_poly.pdbx_seq_one_letter_code
_entity_poly.pdbx_strand_id
1 'polypeptide(L)'
;MPLPSKAFQRWLHGVAPDASTADVCRIAGIKRTTLAQQLVRGKVAESTLVSISRGFHVDPVHALATFDLYADLRGGPVPPTPCELVSQVATIDLLRAVVERSEPGTAAAAPLSEPPHPTSVRNWVDAIDDGELRHRVSEATGIAPQNFSAHLTANRLPPELAIATSRAAGVGPAGGLVAGGLVTEAEAGWAPNARREALDRMSQSALVTLAGERLLAMGKTLKRQEQDHERTERIWENLG
;
A
#
# COMPACT_ATOMS: atom_id res chain seq x y z
N MET A 1 2.00 13.64 2.79
CA MET A 1 1.40 14.91 3.22
C MET A 1 0.22 15.16 2.31
N PRO A 2 -0.91 15.68 2.82
CA PRO A 2 -2.06 15.96 1.98
C PRO A 2 -1.75 17.04 0.92
N LEU A 3 -2.43 16.95 -0.22
CA LEU A 3 -2.29 17.82 -1.37
C LEU A 3 -2.71 19.26 -1.04
N PRO A 4 -2.00 20.29 -1.53
CA PRO A 4 -2.43 21.69 -1.37
C PRO A 4 -3.78 21.93 -2.06
N SER A 5 -4.75 22.49 -1.34
CA SER A 5 -6.13 22.65 -1.86
C SER A 5 -6.21 23.47 -3.15
N LYS A 6 -5.41 24.54 -3.28
CA LYS A 6 -5.38 25.37 -4.50
C LYS A 6 -4.89 24.59 -5.72
N ALA A 7 -3.83 23.80 -5.57
CA ALA A 7 -3.32 22.95 -6.63
C ALA A 7 -4.37 21.89 -7.01
N PHE A 8 -5.02 21.30 -6.01
CA PHE A 8 -6.10 20.34 -6.19
C PHE A 8 -7.31 20.96 -6.92
N GLN A 9 -7.75 22.17 -6.56
CA GLN A 9 -8.85 22.85 -7.22
C GLN A 9 -8.54 23.16 -8.68
N ARG A 10 -7.30 23.57 -8.99
CA ARG A 10 -6.85 23.79 -10.36
C ARG A 10 -6.89 22.49 -11.18
N TRP A 11 -6.39 21.39 -10.61
CA TRP A 11 -6.48 20.07 -11.23
C TRP A 11 -7.94 19.65 -11.47
N LEU A 12 -8.80 19.82 -10.45
CA LEU A 12 -10.21 19.44 -10.53
C LEU A 12 -10.95 20.21 -11.62
N HIS A 13 -10.69 21.51 -11.76
CA HIS A 13 -11.27 22.32 -12.81
C HIS A 13 -10.82 21.89 -14.22
N GLY A 14 -9.60 21.34 -14.35
CA GLY A 14 -9.13 20.78 -15.62
C GLY A 14 -9.80 19.46 -15.99
N VAL A 15 -10.09 18.60 -15.01
CA VAL A 15 -10.69 17.27 -15.22
C VAL A 15 -12.22 17.35 -15.33
N ALA A 16 -12.85 18.28 -14.61
CA ALA A 16 -14.29 18.38 -14.50
C ALA A 16 -14.75 19.87 -14.50
N PRO A 17 -14.51 20.62 -15.60
CA PRO A 17 -14.74 22.06 -15.65
C PRO A 17 -16.21 22.45 -15.41
N ASP A 18 -17.14 21.63 -15.91
CA ASP A 18 -18.59 21.90 -15.85
C ASP A 18 -19.29 21.19 -14.69
N ALA A 19 -18.56 20.40 -13.90
CA ALA A 19 -19.15 19.64 -12.80
C ALA A 19 -19.30 20.50 -11.54
N SER A 20 -20.49 20.49 -10.94
CA SER A 20 -20.66 21.10 -9.63
C SER A 20 -19.92 20.30 -8.55
N THR A 21 -19.57 20.94 -7.43
CA THR A 21 -18.99 20.22 -6.28
C THR A 21 -19.88 19.07 -5.79
N ALA A 22 -21.20 19.21 -5.92
CA ALA A 22 -22.15 18.16 -5.56
C ALA A 22 -22.05 16.96 -6.52
N ASP A 23 -21.88 17.21 -7.82
CA ASP A 23 -21.67 16.16 -8.82
C ASP A 23 -20.35 15.43 -8.62
N VAL A 24 -19.26 16.18 -8.41
CA VAL A 24 -17.94 15.60 -8.12
C VAL A 24 -18.00 14.66 -6.91
N CYS A 25 -18.60 15.11 -5.81
CA CYS A 25 -18.75 14.30 -4.61
C CYS A 25 -19.60 13.05 -4.83
N ARG A 26 -20.72 13.18 -5.58
CA ARG A 26 -21.61 12.06 -5.90
C ARG A 26 -20.90 11.02 -6.76
N ILE A 27 -20.23 11.45 -7.83
CA ILE A 27 -19.50 10.60 -8.77
C ILE A 27 -18.35 9.87 -8.06
N ALA A 28 -17.60 10.58 -7.21
CA ALA A 28 -16.46 10.02 -6.48
C ALA A 28 -16.84 9.21 -5.22
N GLY A 29 -18.12 9.15 -4.86
CA GLY A 29 -18.57 8.49 -3.62
C GLY A 29 -18.08 9.16 -2.33
N ILE A 30 -17.80 10.48 -2.36
CA ILE A 30 -17.27 11.25 -1.23
C ILE A 30 -18.38 12.08 -0.60
N LYS A 31 -18.42 12.13 0.75
CA LYS A 31 -19.34 13.04 1.44
C LYS A 31 -18.95 14.50 1.13
N ARG A 32 -19.93 15.32 0.73
CA ARG A 32 -19.71 16.76 0.44
C ARG A 32 -19.04 17.50 1.59
N THR A 33 -19.42 17.19 2.84
CA THR A 33 -18.84 17.78 4.04
C THR A 33 -17.36 17.44 4.19
N THR A 34 -16.93 16.24 3.82
CA THR A 34 -15.52 15.82 3.85
C THR A 34 -14.69 16.65 2.88
N LEU A 35 -15.12 16.77 1.61
CA LEU A 35 -14.39 17.56 0.62
C LEU A 35 -14.35 19.04 1.02
N ALA A 36 -15.49 19.60 1.45
CA ALA A 36 -15.54 21.00 1.90
C ALA A 36 -14.58 21.27 3.07
N GLN A 37 -14.55 20.40 4.08
CA GLN A 37 -13.62 20.53 5.21
C GLN A 37 -12.15 20.45 4.78
N GLN A 38 -11.81 19.55 3.86
CA GLN A 38 -10.46 19.44 3.31
C GLN A 38 -10.03 20.71 2.57
N LEU A 39 -10.92 21.27 1.73
CA LEU A 39 -10.67 22.51 1.01
C LEU A 39 -10.47 23.70 1.96
N VAL A 40 -11.33 23.84 2.97
CA VAL A 40 -11.22 24.91 3.99
C VAL A 40 -9.93 24.79 4.79
N ARG A 41 -9.50 23.58 5.14
CA ARG A 41 -8.23 23.33 5.84
C ARG A 41 -6.99 23.50 4.96
N GLY A 42 -7.17 23.81 3.67
CA GLY A 42 -6.07 23.99 2.73
C GLY A 42 -5.39 22.71 2.27
N LYS A 43 -5.92 21.53 2.65
CA LYS A 43 -5.26 20.23 2.55
C LYS A 43 -6.26 19.14 2.16
N VAL A 44 -6.01 18.49 1.03
CA VAL A 44 -6.86 17.45 0.44
C VAL A 44 -6.16 16.10 0.52
N ALA A 45 -6.87 15.08 0.97
CA ALA A 45 -6.28 13.74 1.07
C ALA A 45 -6.01 13.16 -0.32
N GLU A 46 -4.93 12.41 -0.47
CA GLU A 46 -4.57 11.68 -1.69
C GLU A 46 -5.68 10.72 -2.11
N SER A 47 -6.34 10.07 -1.15
CA SER A 47 -7.50 9.20 -1.41
C SER A 47 -8.69 9.94 -2.01
N THR A 48 -8.89 11.22 -1.65
CA THR A 48 -9.93 12.07 -2.26
C THR A 48 -9.62 12.30 -3.74
N LEU A 49 -8.37 12.61 -4.08
CA LEU A 49 -7.93 12.76 -5.47
C LEU A 49 -8.18 11.46 -6.24
N VAL A 50 -7.70 10.33 -5.72
CA VAL A 50 -7.83 9.01 -6.35
C VAL A 50 -9.29 8.64 -6.59
N SER A 51 -10.17 8.81 -5.60
CA SER A 51 -11.60 8.52 -5.77
C SER A 51 -12.26 9.39 -6.84
N ILE A 52 -11.88 10.67 -6.93
CA ILE A 52 -12.37 11.56 -7.99
C ILE A 52 -11.80 11.13 -9.34
N SER A 53 -10.51 10.84 -9.44
CA SER A 53 -9.88 10.36 -10.68
C SER A 53 -10.61 9.13 -11.22
N ARG A 54 -10.86 8.12 -10.37
CA ARG A 54 -11.63 6.92 -10.73
C ARG A 54 -13.04 7.26 -11.23
N GLY A 55 -13.75 8.13 -10.51
CA GLY A 55 -15.10 8.55 -10.87
C GLY A 55 -15.20 9.30 -12.21
N PHE A 56 -14.14 10.01 -12.59
CA PHE A 56 -14.04 10.72 -13.88
C PHE A 56 -13.21 9.98 -14.93
N HIS A 57 -12.90 8.69 -14.71
CA HIS A 57 -12.10 7.86 -15.62
C HIS A 57 -10.72 8.44 -15.98
N VAL A 58 -10.13 9.17 -15.03
CA VAL A 58 -8.74 9.62 -15.10
C VAL A 58 -7.87 8.62 -14.37
N ASP A 59 -6.72 8.27 -14.97
CA ASP A 59 -5.70 7.45 -14.32
C ASP A 59 -5.24 8.10 -13.00
N PRO A 60 -5.46 7.45 -11.83
CA PRO A 60 -5.07 8.01 -10.54
C PRO A 60 -3.56 8.23 -10.39
N VAL A 61 -2.71 7.39 -11.01
CA VAL A 61 -1.25 7.56 -10.94
C VAL A 61 -0.83 8.79 -11.73
N HIS A 62 -1.38 8.97 -12.94
CA HIS A 62 -1.17 10.17 -13.73
C HIS A 62 -1.67 11.43 -13.02
N ALA A 63 -2.85 11.36 -12.38
CA ALA A 63 -3.39 12.48 -11.61
C ALA A 63 -2.48 12.88 -10.44
N LEU A 64 -1.98 11.91 -9.66
CA LEU A 64 -1.02 12.16 -8.59
C LEU A 64 0.26 12.82 -9.14
N ALA A 65 0.78 12.36 -10.28
CA ALA A 65 2.00 12.86 -10.91
C ALA A 65 1.93 14.35 -11.33
N THR A 66 0.74 14.94 -11.40
CA THR A 66 0.55 16.38 -11.66
C THR A 66 0.99 17.27 -10.49
N PHE A 67 1.13 16.71 -9.29
CA PHE A 67 1.56 17.41 -8.09
C PHE A 67 3.05 17.18 -7.85
N ASP A 68 3.79 18.25 -7.51
CA ASP A 68 5.25 18.19 -7.38
C ASP A 68 5.72 17.17 -6.31
N LEU A 69 4.91 16.93 -5.28
CA LEU A 69 5.18 15.92 -4.26
C LEU A 69 5.30 14.50 -4.83
N TYR A 70 4.65 14.24 -5.97
CA TYR A 70 4.60 12.95 -6.64
C TYR A 70 5.22 13.03 -8.03
N ALA A 71 6.13 13.98 -8.27
CA ALA A 71 6.81 14.12 -9.56
C ALA A 71 7.53 12.84 -10.00
N ASP A 72 7.95 11.98 -9.06
CA ASP A 72 8.53 10.67 -9.33
C ASP A 72 7.59 9.72 -10.09
N LEU A 73 6.26 9.94 -10.01
CA LEU A 73 5.28 9.17 -10.76
C LEU A 73 5.18 9.61 -12.23
N ARG A 74 5.89 10.67 -12.64
CA ARG A 74 5.91 11.13 -14.04
C ARG A 74 6.75 10.17 -14.87
N GLY A 75 6.22 9.77 -16.01
CA GLY A 75 6.88 8.86 -16.95
C GLY A 75 6.06 7.59 -17.17
N GLY A 76 6.66 6.62 -17.88
CA GLY A 76 6.06 5.31 -18.03
C GLY A 76 6.12 4.49 -16.74
N PRO A 77 5.22 3.51 -16.54
CA PRO A 77 5.25 2.64 -15.37
C PRO A 77 6.56 1.86 -15.33
N VAL A 78 7.21 1.86 -14.16
CA VAL A 78 8.39 1.02 -13.89
C VAL A 78 7.87 -0.35 -13.44
N PRO A 79 8.22 -1.45 -14.12
CA PRO A 79 7.77 -2.78 -13.73
C PRO A 79 8.24 -3.15 -12.32
N PRO A 80 7.39 -3.79 -11.50
CA PRO A 80 7.79 -4.24 -10.17
C PRO A 80 8.80 -5.38 -10.27
N THR A 81 9.69 -5.46 -9.28
CA THR A 81 10.59 -6.62 -9.14
C THR A 81 9.81 -7.89 -8.76
N PRO A 82 10.36 -9.09 -9.00
CA PRO A 82 9.74 -10.34 -8.55
C PRO A 82 9.49 -10.37 -7.03
N CYS A 83 10.40 -9.80 -6.23
CA CYS A 83 10.25 -9.71 -4.78
C CYS A 83 9.07 -8.82 -4.38
N GLU A 84 8.88 -7.68 -5.05
CA GLU A 84 7.73 -6.81 -4.83
C GLU A 84 6.42 -7.54 -5.17
N LEU A 85 6.35 -8.26 -6.28
CA LEU A 85 5.17 -9.02 -6.68
C LEU A 85 4.80 -10.09 -5.64
N VAL A 86 5.79 -10.90 -5.22
CA VAL A 86 5.59 -11.94 -4.21
C VAL A 86 5.22 -11.36 -2.84
N SER A 87 5.76 -10.18 -2.49
CA SER A 87 5.44 -9.51 -1.22
C SER A 87 3.94 -9.16 -1.09
N GLN A 88 3.28 -8.96 -2.23
CA GLN A 88 1.85 -8.66 -2.32
C GLN A 88 0.97 -9.90 -2.40
N VAL A 89 1.53 -11.10 -2.25
CA VAL A 89 0.75 -12.33 -2.01
C VAL A 89 0.42 -12.43 -0.53
N ALA A 90 -0.87 -12.61 -0.19
CA ALA A 90 -1.28 -12.78 1.20
C ALA A 90 -0.72 -14.06 1.79
N THR A 91 -0.41 -14.06 3.10
CA THR A 91 0.16 -15.24 3.78
C THR A 91 -0.69 -16.50 3.58
N ILE A 92 -2.02 -16.37 3.59
CA ILE A 92 -2.93 -17.51 3.36
C ILE A 92 -2.78 -18.10 1.96
N ASP A 93 -2.57 -17.27 0.95
CA ASP A 93 -2.41 -17.72 -0.43
C ASP A 93 -1.02 -18.33 -0.67
N LEU A 94 0.01 -17.84 0.04
CA LEU A 94 1.32 -18.51 0.10
C LEU A 94 1.20 -19.93 0.69
N LEU A 95 0.46 -20.09 1.78
CA LEU A 95 0.25 -21.39 2.42
C LEU A 95 -0.54 -22.35 1.52
N ARG A 96 -1.58 -21.85 0.84
CA ARG A 96 -2.32 -22.63 -0.17
C ARG A 96 -1.38 -23.12 -1.27
N ALA A 97 -0.54 -22.22 -1.82
CA ALA A 97 0.43 -22.59 -2.85
C ALA A 97 1.45 -23.65 -2.38
N VAL A 98 1.88 -23.60 -1.11
CA VAL A 98 2.74 -24.65 -0.53
C VAL A 98 2.04 -26.01 -0.54
N VAL A 99 0.79 -26.06 -0.09
CA VAL A 99 -0.02 -27.29 -0.04
C VAL A 99 -0.28 -27.84 -1.44
N GLU A 100 -0.77 -26.99 -2.35
CA GLU A 100 -1.07 -27.35 -3.74
C GLU A 100 0.14 -27.96 -4.48
N ARG A 101 1.35 -27.43 -4.25
CA ARG A 101 2.57 -27.96 -4.86
C ARG A 101 3.12 -29.21 -4.19
N SER A 102 2.76 -29.45 -2.93
CA SER A 102 3.20 -30.63 -2.18
C SER A 102 2.31 -31.85 -2.47
N GLU A 103 1.03 -31.61 -2.82
CA GLU A 103 0.06 -32.65 -3.18
C GLU A 103 -0.55 -32.38 -4.58
N PRO A 104 0.23 -32.61 -5.66
CA PRO A 104 -0.24 -32.34 -7.02
C PRO A 104 -1.45 -33.22 -7.37
N GLY A 105 -2.60 -32.60 -7.62
CA GLY A 105 -3.86 -33.29 -7.96
C GLY A 105 -5.11 -32.66 -7.35
N THR A 106 -4.96 -31.69 -6.45
CA THR A 106 -6.06 -31.01 -5.76
C THR A 106 -6.42 -29.67 -6.42
N ALA A 107 -7.53 -29.66 -7.17
CA ALA A 107 -8.25 -28.48 -7.70
C ALA A 107 -7.44 -27.43 -8.50
N ALA A 108 -8.16 -26.54 -9.20
CA ALA A 108 -7.55 -25.42 -9.90
C ALA A 108 -7.06 -24.35 -8.90
N ALA A 109 -5.90 -23.73 -9.19
CA ALA A 109 -5.35 -22.67 -8.36
C ALA A 109 -6.37 -21.54 -8.15
N ALA A 110 -6.73 -21.28 -6.90
CA ALA A 110 -7.68 -20.22 -6.54
C ALA A 110 -7.13 -18.84 -6.93
N PRO A 111 -7.98 -17.83 -7.21
CA PRO A 111 -7.51 -16.46 -7.39
C PRO A 111 -6.80 -15.96 -6.12
N LEU A 112 -5.72 -15.19 -6.32
CA LEU A 112 -5.00 -14.55 -5.20
C LEU A 112 -5.87 -13.46 -4.58
N SER A 113 -5.78 -13.31 -3.26
CA SER A 113 -6.40 -12.18 -2.56
C SER A 113 -5.85 -10.86 -3.10
N GLU A 114 -6.71 -9.85 -3.24
CA GLU A 114 -6.32 -8.51 -3.65
C GLU A 114 -5.57 -7.78 -2.52
N PRO A 115 -4.52 -7.01 -2.83
CA PRO A 115 -3.93 -6.07 -1.89
C PRO A 115 -4.86 -4.84 -1.69
N PRO A 116 -4.79 -4.17 -0.53
CA PRO A 116 -3.93 -4.48 0.61
C PRO A 116 -4.55 -5.57 1.51
N HIS A 117 -3.72 -6.51 1.94
CA HIS A 117 -3.95 -7.44 3.03
C HIS A 117 -3.25 -6.96 4.32
N PRO A 118 -3.54 -7.55 5.51
CA PRO A 118 -3.10 -7.01 6.81
C PRO A 118 -1.59 -6.84 7.00
N THR A 119 -0.76 -7.42 6.15
CA THR A 119 0.71 -7.31 6.21
C THR A 119 1.33 -6.72 4.94
N SER A 120 0.53 -6.24 3.97
CA SER A 120 1.02 -5.78 2.66
C SER A 120 2.14 -4.76 2.72
N VAL A 121 2.02 -3.73 3.58
CA VAL A 121 3.02 -2.66 3.70
C VAL A 121 4.32 -3.22 4.25
N ARG A 122 4.25 -3.96 5.37
CA ARG A 122 5.44 -4.55 5.99
C ARG A 122 6.11 -5.53 5.02
N ASN A 123 5.32 -6.38 4.39
CA ASN A 123 5.80 -7.38 3.45
C ASN A 123 6.53 -6.75 2.27
N TRP A 124 5.99 -5.66 1.71
CA TRP A 124 6.61 -4.91 0.63
C TRP A 124 7.93 -4.32 1.08
N VAL A 125 7.95 -3.57 2.19
CA VAL A 125 9.18 -2.93 2.69
C VAL A 125 10.27 -3.98 2.95
N ASP A 126 9.94 -5.06 3.65
CA ASP A 126 10.91 -6.13 3.92
C ASP A 126 11.43 -6.81 2.64
N ALA A 127 10.64 -6.82 1.55
CA ALA A 127 11.04 -7.44 0.28
C ALA A 127 11.95 -6.55 -0.58
N ILE A 128 11.95 -5.23 -0.35
CA ILE A 128 12.81 -4.27 -1.03
C ILE A 128 13.95 -3.74 -0.14
N ASP A 129 14.01 -4.18 1.12
CA ASP A 129 15.05 -3.81 2.06
C ASP A 129 16.31 -4.65 1.84
N ASP A 130 17.43 -3.98 1.59
CA ASP A 130 18.77 -4.57 1.46
C ASP A 130 19.54 -4.60 2.80
N GLY A 131 18.86 -4.26 3.91
CA GLY A 131 19.41 -4.15 5.25
C GLY A 131 19.62 -2.71 5.72
N GLU A 132 19.72 -1.76 4.78
CA GLU A 132 20.01 -0.34 5.06
C GLU A 132 18.86 0.59 4.64
N LEU A 133 17.75 0.04 4.10
CA LEU A 133 16.66 0.86 3.58
C LEU A 133 16.06 1.79 4.64
N ARG A 134 15.85 1.27 5.85
CA ARG A 134 15.27 2.07 6.95
C ARG A 134 16.14 3.26 7.32
N HIS A 135 17.46 3.10 7.26
CA HIS A 135 18.40 4.20 7.50
C HIS A 135 18.30 5.25 6.37
N ARG A 136 18.37 4.81 5.10
CA ARG A 136 18.24 5.71 3.95
C ARG A 136 16.92 6.48 3.94
N VAL A 137 15.81 5.85 4.29
CA VAL A 137 14.51 6.53 4.39
C VAL A 137 14.50 7.54 5.53
N SER A 138 15.08 7.20 6.68
CA SER A 138 15.23 8.12 7.81
C SER A 138 16.04 9.35 7.42
N GLU A 139 17.18 9.18 6.74
CA GLU A 139 18.02 10.29 6.27
C GLU A 139 17.29 11.15 5.22
N ALA A 140 16.61 10.53 4.26
CA ALA A 140 15.97 11.24 3.16
C ALA A 140 14.70 12.01 3.57
N THR A 141 13.98 11.54 4.59
CA THR A 141 12.68 12.10 4.98
C THR A 141 12.69 12.80 6.33
N GLY A 142 13.74 12.60 7.13
CA GLY A 142 13.82 13.06 8.52
C GLY A 142 12.88 12.32 9.47
N ILE A 143 12.19 11.26 9.02
CA ILE A 143 11.35 10.45 9.90
C ILE A 143 12.22 9.61 10.84
N ALA A 144 11.95 9.67 12.13
CA ALA A 144 12.64 8.80 13.07
C ALA A 144 12.38 7.31 12.75
N PRO A 145 13.37 6.40 12.87
CA PRO A 145 13.20 4.98 12.58
C PRO A 145 12.05 4.31 13.37
N GLN A 146 11.78 4.79 14.58
CA GLN A 146 10.66 4.30 15.41
C GLN A 146 9.30 4.65 14.78
N ASN A 147 9.16 5.85 14.21
CA ASN A 147 7.94 6.27 13.54
C ASN A 147 7.74 5.51 12.22
N PHE A 148 8.81 5.28 11.47
CA PHE A 148 8.77 4.40 10.29
C PHE A 148 8.29 3.00 10.68
N SER A 149 8.87 2.42 11.73
CA SER A 149 8.47 1.10 12.27
C SER A 149 7.01 1.07 12.75
N ALA A 150 6.50 2.17 13.31
CA ALA A 150 5.11 2.30 13.70
C ALA A 150 4.16 2.25 12.49
N HIS A 151 4.51 2.91 11.37
CA HIS A 151 3.78 2.80 10.11
C HIS A 151 3.72 1.37 9.57
N LEU A 152 4.85 0.65 9.61
CA LEU A 152 4.89 -0.76 9.19
C LEU A 152 4.04 -1.65 10.09
N THR A 153 4.04 -1.38 11.39
CA THR A 153 3.24 -2.13 12.38
C THR A 153 1.75 -1.85 12.22
N ALA A 154 1.38 -0.62 11.90
CA ALA A 154 -0.01 -0.25 11.63
C ALA A 154 -0.51 -0.69 10.24
N ASN A 155 0.36 -1.29 9.41
CA ASN A 155 0.11 -1.59 7.99
C ASN A 155 -0.42 -0.36 7.23
N ARG A 156 0.12 0.82 7.53
CA ARG A 156 -0.33 2.12 7.00
C ARG A 156 0.87 3.00 6.71
N LEU A 157 1.30 2.99 5.45
CA LEU A 157 2.36 3.86 4.96
C LEU A 157 1.74 5.07 4.25
N PRO A 158 2.00 6.30 4.72
CA PRO A 158 1.58 7.50 4.01
C PRO A 158 2.11 7.52 2.57
N PRO A 159 1.33 7.99 1.57
CA PRO A 159 1.73 7.90 0.16
C PRO A 159 3.07 8.55 -0.15
N GLU A 160 3.35 9.73 0.41
CA GLU A 160 4.64 10.41 0.28
C GLU A 160 5.80 9.56 0.83
N LEU A 161 5.60 8.92 1.99
CA LEU A 161 6.61 8.05 2.59
C LEU A 161 6.80 6.79 1.76
N ALA A 162 5.75 6.28 1.12
CA ALA A 162 5.81 5.16 0.17
C ALA A 162 6.65 5.51 -1.07
N ILE A 163 6.48 6.70 -1.65
CA ILE A 163 7.34 7.19 -2.74
C ILE A 163 8.79 7.31 -2.26
N ALA A 164 9.02 7.96 -1.12
CA ALA A 164 10.37 8.12 -0.58
C ALA A 164 11.05 6.78 -0.30
N THR A 165 10.29 5.78 0.18
CA THR A 165 10.77 4.42 0.43
C THR A 165 11.14 3.73 -0.89
N SER A 166 10.29 3.86 -1.92
CA SER A 166 10.56 3.30 -3.25
C SER A 166 11.83 3.89 -3.85
N ARG A 167 12.00 5.22 -3.74
CA ARG A 167 13.20 5.94 -4.19
C ARG A 167 14.46 5.48 -3.46
N ALA A 168 14.39 5.35 -2.13
CA ALA A 168 15.52 4.90 -1.32
C ALA A 168 15.92 3.45 -1.62
N ALA A 169 14.98 2.59 -2.01
CA ALA A 169 15.23 1.21 -2.42
C ALA A 169 15.61 1.06 -3.90
N GLY A 170 15.49 2.12 -4.71
CA GLY A 170 15.75 2.06 -6.15
C GLY A 170 14.72 1.24 -6.94
N VAL A 171 13.49 1.12 -6.44
CA VAL A 171 12.38 0.41 -7.11
C VAL A 171 11.37 1.38 -7.72
N GLY A 172 10.42 0.86 -8.48
CA GLY A 172 9.36 1.65 -9.10
C GLY A 172 8.51 2.42 -8.07
N PRO A 173 8.15 3.69 -8.33
CA PRO A 173 7.51 4.56 -7.32
C PRO A 173 6.08 4.13 -6.96
N ALA A 174 5.42 3.32 -7.78
CA ALA A 174 4.04 2.91 -7.56
C ALA A 174 3.89 1.72 -6.59
N GLY A 175 4.96 0.92 -6.36
CA GLY A 175 4.88 -0.32 -5.59
C GLY A 175 4.37 -0.10 -4.16
N GLY A 176 4.89 0.92 -3.48
CA GLY A 176 4.43 1.27 -2.14
C GLY A 176 2.99 1.84 -2.10
N LEU A 177 2.52 2.44 -3.19
CA LEU A 177 1.14 2.92 -3.31
C LEU A 177 0.14 1.76 -3.46
N VAL A 178 0.55 0.70 -4.16
CA VAL A 178 -0.20 -0.57 -4.25
C VAL A 178 -0.23 -1.25 -2.89
N ALA A 179 0.92 -1.40 -2.24
CA ALA A 179 1.01 -2.04 -0.92
C ALA A 179 0.20 -1.30 0.17
N GLY A 180 0.11 0.04 0.06
CA GLY A 180 -0.72 0.87 0.92
C GLY A 180 -2.20 0.93 0.51
N GLY A 181 -2.59 0.34 -0.62
CA GLY A 181 -3.96 0.32 -1.13
C GLY A 181 -4.47 1.66 -1.66
N LEU A 182 -3.59 2.60 -1.96
CA LEU A 182 -4.01 3.87 -2.57
C LEU A 182 -4.40 3.65 -4.03
N VAL A 183 -3.58 2.92 -4.79
CA VAL A 183 -3.81 2.57 -6.19
C VAL A 183 -3.86 1.05 -6.36
N THR A 184 -4.52 0.57 -7.41
CA THR A 184 -4.56 -0.86 -7.74
C THR A 184 -3.31 -1.29 -8.50
N GLU A 185 -3.09 -2.61 -8.60
CA GLU A 185 -2.01 -3.18 -9.43
C GLU A 185 -2.11 -2.71 -10.89
N ALA A 186 -3.33 -2.69 -11.44
CA ALA A 186 -3.58 -2.27 -12.82
C ALA A 186 -3.31 -0.78 -13.02
N GLU A 187 -3.74 0.07 -12.07
CA GLU A 187 -3.45 1.51 -12.07
C GLU A 187 -1.95 1.78 -11.97
N ALA A 188 -1.19 0.94 -11.24
CA ALA A 188 0.27 1.01 -11.16
C ALA A 188 1.00 0.49 -12.42
N GLY A 189 0.25 0.02 -13.43
CA GLY A 189 0.82 -0.53 -14.66
C GLY A 189 1.43 -1.93 -14.51
N TRP A 190 1.07 -2.66 -13.45
CA TRP A 190 1.51 -4.05 -13.30
C TRP A 190 0.82 -4.93 -14.33
N ALA A 191 1.55 -5.90 -14.88
CA ALA A 191 0.95 -6.84 -15.83
C ALA A 191 -0.14 -7.69 -15.14
N PRO A 192 -1.24 -8.03 -15.84
CA PRO A 192 -2.23 -8.95 -15.33
C PRO A 192 -1.58 -10.26 -14.86
N ASN A 193 -2.02 -10.80 -13.73
CA ASN A 193 -1.48 -12.03 -13.13
C ASN A 193 0.00 -11.98 -12.72
N ALA A 194 0.67 -10.83 -12.75
CA ALA A 194 2.11 -10.74 -12.45
C ALA A 194 2.48 -11.35 -11.09
N ARG A 195 1.63 -11.19 -10.06
CA ARG A 195 1.83 -11.83 -8.74
C ARG A 195 1.77 -13.35 -8.81
N ARG A 196 0.79 -13.90 -9.54
CA ARG A 196 0.64 -15.35 -9.74
C ARG A 196 1.86 -15.90 -10.46
N GLU A 197 2.27 -15.27 -11.55
CA GLU A 197 3.45 -15.71 -12.31
C GLU A 197 4.74 -15.62 -11.48
N ALA A 198 4.90 -14.56 -10.68
CA ALA A 198 6.06 -14.43 -9.80
C ALA A 198 6.09 -15.53 -8.73
N LEU A 199 4.93 -15.84 -8.14
CA LEU A 199 4.77 -16.96 -7.22
C LEU A 199 5.11 -18.29 -7.90
N ASP A 200 4.59 -18.53 -9.12
CA ASP A 200 4.79 -19.74 -9.91
C ASP A 200 6.24 -19.98 -10.31
N ARG A 201 7.02 -18.90 -10.48
CA ARG A 201 8.47 -18.98 -10.73
C ARG A 201 9.31 -19.30 -9.48
N MET A 202 8.76 -19.21 -8.27
CA MET A 202 9.50 -19.56 -7.05
C MET A 202 9.75 -21.07 -6.97
N SER A 203 10.94 -21.47 -6.54
CA SER A 203 11.20 -22.87 -6.19
C SER A 203 10.35 -23.28 -4.97
N GLN A 204 10.07 -24.57 -4.85
CA GLN A 204 9.34 -25.10 -3.68
C GLN A 204 10.05 -24.76 -2.36
N SER A 205 11.38 -24.83 -2.34
CA SER A 205 12.17 -24.46 -1.15
C SER A 205 12.01 -22.99 -0.78
N ALA A 206 12.14 -22.07 -1.75
CA ALA A 206 11.97 -20.64 -1.50
C ALA A 206 10.54 -20.30 -1.04
N LEU A 207 9.53 -20.96 -1.63
CA LEU A 207 8.14 -20.79 -1.24
C LEU A 207 7.89 -21.24 0.21
N VAL A 208 8.38 -22.43 0.58
CA VAL A 208 8.26 -22.96 1.95
C VAL A 208 8.99 -22.07 2.95
N THR A 209 10.21 -21.63 2.63
CA THR A 209 10.98 -20.71 3.48
C THR A 209 10.23 -19.41 3.72
N LEU A 210 9.76 -18.75 2.65
CA LEU A 210 9.01 -17.50 2.76
C LEU A 210 7.71 -17.67 3.57
N ALA A 211 6.97 -18.76 3.33
CA ALA A 211 5.76 -19.05 4.09
C ALA A 211 6.07 -19.24 5.59
N GLY A 212 7.14 -19.96 5.92
CA GLY A 212 7.64 -20.13 7.29
C GLY A 212 8.02 -18.80 7.96
N GLU A 213 8.76 -17.94 7.25
CA GLU A 213 9.14 -16.61 7.74
C GLU A 213 7.91 -15.74 8.05
N ARG A 214 6.92 -15.73 7.14
CA ARG A 214 5.65 -14.99 7.33
C ARG A 214 4.86 -15.51 8.53
N LEU A 215 4.80 -16.83 8.73
CA LEU A 215 4.17 -17.44 9.91
C LEU A 215 4.88 -17.09 11.21
N LEU A 216 6.21 -17.14 11.24
CA LEU A 216 7.00 -16.76 12.41
C LEU A 216 6.79 -15.29 12.78
N ALA A 217 6.78 -14.39 11.79
CA ALA A 217 6.52 -12.97 12.00
C ALA A 217 5.08 -12.72 12.52
N MET A 218 4.10 -13.45 11.97
CA MET A 218 2.71 -13.40 12.43
C MET A 218 2.58 -13.89 13.88
N GLY A 219 3.21 -15.01 14.23
CA GLY A 219 3.19 -15.57 15.59
C GLY A 219 3.81 -14.61 16.62
N LYS A 220 4.92 -13.93 16.28
CA LYS A 220 5.50 -12.89 17.14
C LYS A 220 4.53 -11.71 17.36
N THR A 221 3.78 -11.34 16.33
CA THR A 221 2.81 -10.23 16.40
C THR A 221 1.62 -10.60 17.28
N LEU A 222 1.04 -11.80 17.09
CA LEU A 222 -0.07 -12.31 17.88
C LEU A 222 0.29 -12.42 19.36
N LYS A 223 1.44 -13.01 19.67
CA LYS A 223 1.93 -13.12 21.06
C LYS A 223 2.07 -11.77 21.74
N ARG A 224 2.50 -10.74 21.02
CA ARG A 224 2.60 -9.37 21.57
C ARG A 224 1.20 -8.79 21.85
N GLN A 225 0.25 -9.00 20.95
CA GLN A 225 -1.13 -8.53 21.11
C GLN A 225 -1.81 -9.20 22.31
N GLU A 226 -1.59 -10.50 22.51
CA GLU A 226 -2.07 -11.24 23.68
C GLU A 226 -1.50 -10.65 24.98
N GLN A 227 -0.19 -10.40 25.04
CA GLN A 227 0.46 -9.79 26.21
C GLN A 227 -0.02 -8.36 26.50
N ASP A 228 -0.21 -7.54 25.47
CA ASP A 228 -0.71 -6.18 25.61
C ASP A 228 -2.18 -6.19 26.10
N HIS A 229 -2.97 -7.16 25.66
CA HIS A 229 -4.35 -7.36 26.11
C HIS A 229 -4.41 -7.77 27.59
N GLU A 230 -3.66 -8.81 27.98
CA GLU A 230 -3.57 -9.26 29.39
C GLU A 230 -3.11 -8.14 30.32
N ARG A 231 -2.14 -7.33 29.88
CA ARG A 231 -1.66 -6.17 30.66
C ARG A 231 -2.74 -5.11 30.81
N THR A 232 -3.51 -4.86 29.76
CA THR A 232 -4.61 -3.90 29.77
C THR A 232 -5.71 -4.36 30.72
N GLU A 233 -6.10 -5.63 30.66
CA GLU A 233 -7.08 -6.23 31.58
C GLU A 233 -6.64 -6.10 33.04
N ARG A 234 -5.39 -6.43 33.36
CA ARG A 234 -4.85 -6.25 34.72
C ARG A 234 -4.87 -4.79 35.19
N ILE A 235 -4.68 -3.81 34.31
CA ILE A 235 -4.78 -2.40 34.67
C ILE A 235 -6.24 -2.06 35.01
N TRP A 236 -7.20 -2.54 34.22
CA TRP A 236 -8.63 -2.34 34.49
C TRP A 236 -9.07 -3.02 35.79
N GLU A 237 -8.60 -4.24 36.06
CA GLU A 237 -8.87 -4.96 37.31
C GLU A 237 -8.32 -4.25 38.55
N ASN A 238 -7.17 -3.58 38.44
CA ASN A 238 -6.56 -2.83 39.54
C ASN A 238 -7.11 -1.40 39.73
N LEU A 239 -7.90 -0.90 38.77
CA LEU A 239 -8.58 0.40 38.83
C LEU A 239 -10.04 0.27 39.29
N GLY A 240 -10.52 -0.96 39.54
CA GLY A 240 -11.85 -1.30 40.07
C GLY A 240 -11.86 -1.51 41.57
#